data_AF-A0A5S5B522-F1
#
_entry.id   AF-A0A5S5B522-F1
#
_cell.length_a   1.000
_cell.length_b   1.000
_cell.length_c   1.000
_cell.angle_alpha   90.00
_cell.angle_beta   90.00
_cell.angle_gamma   90.00
#
_symmetry.space_group_name_H-M   'P 1'
#
loop_
_entity.id
_entity.type
_entity.pdbx_description
1 polymer ?
#
loop_
_entity_poly.entity_id
_entity_poly.type
_entity_poly.pdbx_seq_one_letter_code
_entity_poly.pdbx_strand_id
1 'polypeptide(L)'
;MNCTEEQLKRDRSAGIQEPSIPDVYLPAMWPVEMHALALDWFKAWRKRRLYRRLLRLSDRQLPLRDLSRTLLLAKASTPLRQIVQEQRNGRARR
;
A
#
# COMPACT_ATOMS: atom_id res chain seq x y z
N MET A 1 -29.53 40.68 -13.14
CA MET A 1 -29.53 40.23 -11.74
C MET A 1 -30.92 39.65 -11.51
N ASN A 2 -31.16 38.34 -11.39
CA ASN A 2 -30.73 37.46 -10.30
C ASN A 2 -30.66 35.99 -10.80
N CYS A 3 -29.54 35.56 -11.38
CA CYS A 3 -29.33 34.14 -11.76
C CYS A 3 -28.56 33.35 -10.69
N THR A 4 -28.06 34.00 -9.64
CA THR A 4 -27.16 33.40 -8.65
C THR A 4 -27.87 32.87 -7.40
N GLU A 5 -29.09 33.34 -7.08
CA GLU A 5 -29.80 32.93 -5.86
C GLU A 5 -30.58 31.62 -6.04
N GLU A 6 -31.03 31.29 -7.25
CA GLU A 6 -31.76 30.04 -7.51
C GLU A 6 -30.87 28.80 -7.58
N GLN A 7 -29.60 28.96 -7.97
CA GLN A 7 -28.65 27.85 -8.03
C GLN A 7 -28.21 27.41 -6.62
N LEU A 8 -27.97 28.35 -5.71
CA LEU A 8 -27.56 28.04 -4.33
C LEU A 8 -28.66 27.31 -3.53
N LYS A 9 -29.94 27.54 -3.87
CA LYS A 9 -31.07 26.79 -3.31
C LYS A 9 -31.16 25.37 -3.86
N ARG A 10 -30.88 25.12 -5.15
CA ARG A 10 -30.87 23.76 -5.73
C ARG A 10 -29.79 22.88 -5.10
N ASP A 11 -28.59 23.42 -4.85
CA ASP A 11 -27.50 22.64 -4.24
C ASP A 11 -27.70 22.37 -2.74
N ARG A 12 -28.44 23.24 -2.01
CA ARG A 12 -28.84 22.96 -0.62
C ARG A 12 -30.01 21.99 -0.50
N SER A 13 -30.85 21.91 -1.53
CA SER A 13 -31.99 20.98 -1.63
C SER A 13 -31.63 19.62 -2.21
N ALA A 14 -30.40 19.43 -2.71
CA ALA A 14 -29.79 18.11 -2.85
C ALA A 14 -29.46 17.60 -1.44
N GLY A 15 -30.54 17.38 -0.68
CA GLY A 15 -30.52 16.88 0.66
C GLY A 15 -29.62 15.66 0.68
N ILE A 16 -28.79 15.64 1.72
CA ILE A 16 -28.26 14.46 2.40
C ILE A 16 -28.97 13.23 1.83
N GLN A 17 -28.38 12.62 0.80
CA GLN A 17 -28.85 11.33 0.34
C GLN A 17 -28.51 10.44 1.52
N GLU A 18 -29.51 10.20 2.37
CA GLU A 18 -29.44 9.11 3.34
C GLU A 18 -28.98 7.90 2.53
N PRO A 19 -27.82 7.32 2.86
CA PRO A 19 -27.35 6.17 2.13
C PRO A 19 -28.43 5.11 2.29
N SER A 20 -29.13 4.80 1.20
CA SER A 20 -30.16 3.77 1.16
C SER A 20 -29.51 2.48 1.63
N ILE A 21 -29.78 2.11 2.88
CA ILE A 21 -29.25 0.88 3.48
C ILE A 21 -30.00 -0.25 2.78
N PRO A 22 -29.33 -1.08 1.96
CA PRO A 22 -30.01 -2.19 1.31
C PRO A 22 -30.60 -3.11 2.37
N ASP A 23 -31.83 -3.57 2.14
CA ASP A 23 -32.61 -4.46 3.03
C ASP A 23 -31.88 -5.81 3.29
N VAL A 24 -30.84 -6.07 2.49
CA VAL A 24 -29.87 -7.14 2.68
C VAL A 24 -28.50 -6.52 2.92
N TYR A 25 -28.06 -6.51 4.19
CA TYR A 25 -26.64 -6.36 4.50
C TYR A 25 -25.90 -7.58 3.92
N LEU A 26 -25.36 -7.45 2.72
CA LEU A 26 -24.26 -8.31 2.29
C LEU A 26 -23.20 -8.22 3.39
N PRO A 27 -22.71 -9.36 3.94
CA PRO A 27 -21.62 -9.33 4.90
C PRO A 27 -20.54 -8.45 4.28
N ALA A 28 -20.07 -7.45 5.02
CA ALA A 28 -19.02 -6.55 4.56
C ALA A 28 -17.76 -7.39 4.30
N MET A 29 -17.72 -8.02 3.13
CA MET A 29 -16.63 -8.86 2.70
C MET A 29 -15.48 -7.90 2.58
N TRP A 30 -14.46 -8.15 3.39
CA TRP A 30 -13.26 -7.36 3.37
C TRP A 30 -12.79 -7.29 1.91
N PRO A 31 -12.63 -6.09 1.31
CA PRO A 31 -12.32 -5.99 -0.09
C PRO A 31 -11.09 -6.83 -0.37
N VAL A 32 -11.18 -7.75 -1.33
CA VAL A 32 -10.13 -8.73 -1.66
C VAL A 32 -8.80 -8.02 -1.89
N GLU A 33 -8.88 -6.78 -2.39
CA GLU A 33 -7.77 -5.86 -2.55
C GLU A 33 -7.01 -5.60 -1.25
N MET A 34 -7.70 -5.38 -0.12
CA MET A 34 -7.04 -5.14 1.16
C MET A 34 -6.27 -6.36 1.68
N HIS A 35 -6.75 -7.59 1.41
CA HIS A 35 -5.98 -8.79 1.72
C HIS A 35 -4.69 -8.85 0.88
N ALA A 36 -4.80 -8.54 -0.41
CA ALA A 36 -3.64 -8.48 -1.29
C ALA A 36 -2.64 -7.38 -0.83
N LEU A 37 -3.15 -6.22 -0.41
CA LEU A 37 -2.35 -5.14 0.16
C LEU A 37 -1.63 -5.59 1.44
N ALA A 38 -2.33 -6.21 2.37
CA ALA A 38 -1.76 -6.71 3.62
C ALA A 38 -0.64 -7.73 3.36
N LEU A 39 -0.85 -8.64 2.41
CA LEU A 39 0.15 -9.63 2.02
C LEU A 39 1.38 -8.99 1.35
N ASP A 40 1.20 -7.98 0.51
CA ASP A 40 2.30 -7.28 -0.14
C ASP A 40 3.13 -6.47 0.88
N TRP A 41 2.45 -5.79 1.82
CA TRP A 41 3.11 -5.13 2.95
C TRP A 41 3.87 -6.12 3.85
N PHE A 42 3.27 -7.28 4.15
CA PHE A 42 3.92 -8.32 4.94
C PHE A 42 5.16 -8.89 4.24
N LYS A 43 5.08 -9.16 2.93
CA LYS A 43 6.21 -9.61 2.11
C LYS A 43 7.33 -8.57 2.08
N ALA A 44 7.00 -7.29 1.88
CA ALA A 44 7.96 -6.19 1.90
C ALA A 44 8.64 -6.06 3.27
N TRP A 45 7.87 -6.15 4.36
CA TRP A 45 8.41 -6.12 5.72
C TRP A 45 9.32 -7.31 6.01
N ARG A 46 8.91 -8.53 5.62
CA ARG A 46 9.71 -9.75 5.80
C ARG A 46 11.04 -9.66 5.06
N LYS A 47 11.03 -9.16 3.81
CA LYS A 47 12.27 -8.90 3.04
C LYS A 47 13.18 -7.90 3.75
N ARG A 48 12.63 -6.78 4.23
CA ARG A 48 13.40 -5.78 4.97
C ARG A 48 13.99 -6.34 6.25
N ARG A 49 13.23 -7.15 6.99
CA ARG A 49 13.71 -7.82 8.21
C ARG A 49 14.80 -8.83 7.91
N LEU A 50 14.73 -9.53 6.78
CA LEU A 50 15.80 -10.40 6.30
C LEU A 50 17.10 -9.61 6.04
N TYR A 51 17.04 -8.50 5.31
CA TYR A 51 18.23 -7.66 5.07
C TYR A 51 18.86 -7.15 6.37
N ARG A 52 18.03 -6.72 7.34
CA ARG A 52 18.53 -6.33 8.67
C ARG A 52 19.14 -7.50 9.45
N ARG A 53 18.61 -8.71 9.30
CA ARG A 53 19.20 -9.92 9.91
C ARG A 53 20.51 -10.30 9.22
N LEU A 54 20.59 -10.18 7.90
CA LEU A 54 21.83 -10.38 7.14
C LEU A 54 22.92 -9.38 7.55
N LEU A 55 22.55 -8.11 7.80
CA LEU A 55 23.48 -7.11 8.34
C LEU A 55 23.94 -7.39 9.78
N ARG A 56 23.20 -8.21 10.54
CA ARG A 56 23.60 -8.66 11.88
C ARG A 56 24.45 -9.92 11.86
N LEU A 57 24.42 -10.68 10.76
CA LEU A 57 25.25 -11.87 10.58
C LEU A 57 26.65 -11.46 10.11
N SER A 58 27.65 -12.17 10.62
CA SER A 58 29.07 -11.84 10.54
C SER A 58 29.59 -11.68 9.11
N ASP A 59 30.33 -10.60 8.85
CA ASP A 59 30.88 -10.15 7.56
C ASP A 59 31.64 -11.19 6.72
N ARG A 60 32.03 -12.33 7.28
CA ARG A 60 32.96 -13.29 6.64
C ARG A 60 32.37 -14.05 5.45
N GLN A 61 31.04 -14.13 5.31
CA GLN A 61 30.38 -14.87 4.22
C GLN A 61 29.74 -13.97 3.16
N LEU A 62 29.69 -12.65 3.38
CA LEU A 62 29.10 -11.68 2.45
C LEU A 62 29.93 -11.49 1.15
N PRO A 63 31.28 -11.46 1.20
CA PRO A 63 32.11 -11.37 0.01
C PRO A 63 31.96 -12.57 -0.94
N LEU A 64 31.65 -13.75 -0.41
CA LEU A 64 31.46 -14.97 -1.23
C LEU A 64 30.19 -14.95 -2.10
N ARG A 65 29.30 -13.97 -1.91
CA ARG A 65 28.02 -13.87 -2.62
C ARG A 65 27.85 -12.57 -3.42
N ASP A 66 28.91 -11.77 -3.58
CA ASP A 66 28.84 -10.41 -4.15
C ASP A 66 27.80 -9.50 -3.47
N LEU A 67 27.39 -9.83 -2.24
CA LEU A 67 26.47 -9.01 -1.46
C LEU A 67 27.25 -7.94 -0.72
N SER A 68 27.38 -6.77 -1.34
CA SER A 68 28.00 -5.62 -0.71
C SER A 68 27.14 -5.10 0.47
N ARG A 69 27.79 -4.87 1.60
CA ARG A 69 27.16 -4.34 2.82
C ARG A 69 26.46 -3.01 2.58
N THR A 70 27.03 -2.17 1.72
CA THR A 70 26.46 -0.91 1.25
C THR A 70 25.14 -1.11 0.52
N LEU A 71 25.04 -2.11 -0.35
CA LEU A 71 23.79 -2.45 -1.03
C LEU A 71 22.75 -3.02 -0.07
N LEU A 72 23.15 -3.85 0.89
CA LEU A 72 22.25 -4.33 1.94
C LEU A 72 21.74 -3.22 2.85
N LEU A 73 22.59 -2.25 3.21
CA LEU A 73 22.21 -1.05 3.95
C LEU A 73 21.23 -0.21 3.17
N ALA A 74 21.48 0.03 1.88
CA ALA A 74 20.57 0.76 0.99
C ALA A 74 19.20 0.06 0.90
N LYS A 75 19.18 -1.28 0.75
CA LYS A 75 17.94 -2.07 0.71
C LYS A 75 17.23 -2.14 2.07
N ALA A 76 17.95 -2.09 3.17
CA ALA A 76 17.39 -2.08 4.53
C ALA A 76 16.84 -0.70 4.94
N SER A 77 17.42 0.39 4.41
CA SER A 77 16.94 1.76 4.62
C SER A 77 15.76 2.12 3.71
N THR A 78 15.58 1.41 2.59
CA THR A 78 14.47 1.62 1.65
C THR A 78 13.10 1.61 2.37
N PRO A 79 12.25 2.62 2.17
CA PRO A 79 10.90 2.65 2.74
C PRO A 79 10.05 1.52 2.15
N LEU A 80 9.23 0.89 3.00
CA LEU A 80 8.39 -0.25 2.62
C LEU A 80 7.45 0.09 1.45
N ARG A 81 6.99 1.34 1.35
CA ARG A 81 6.15 1.84 0.25
C ARG A 81 6.83 1.68 -1.12
N GLN A 82 8.13 1.94 -1.21
CA GLN A 82 8.89 1.75 -2.46
C GLN A 82 9.01 0.27 -2.82
N ILE A 83 9.23 -0.61 -1.84
CA ILE A 83 9.32 -2.07 -2.05
C ILE A 83 7.97 -2.63 -2.56
N VAL A 84 6.86 -2.18 -1.99
CA VAL A 84 5.51 -2.58 -2.44
C VAL A 84 5.25 -2.05 -3.85
N GLN A 85 5.68 -0.83 -4.17
CA GLN A 85 5.53 -0.27 -5.51
C GLN A 85 6.36 -1.03 -6.56
N GLU A 86 7.61 -1.39 -6.26
CA GLU A 86 8.42 -2.26 -7.13
C GLU A 86 7.76 -3.61 -7.37
N GLN A 87 7.15 -4.22 -6.34
CA GLN A 87 6.43 -5.48 -6.48
C GLN A 87 5.18 -5.35 -7.36
N ARG A 88 4.43 -4.25 -7.24
CA ARG A 88 3.27 -3.97 -8.10
C ARG A 88 3.70 -3.76 -9.56
N ASN A 89 4.75 -2.98 -9.78
CA ASN A 89 5.31 -2.75 -11.11
C ASN A 89 5.81 -4.06 -11.75
N GLY A 90 6.39 -4.96 -10.95
CA GLY A 90 6.83 -6.28 -11.40
C GLY A 90 5.68 -7.24 -11.76
N ARG A 91 4.52 -7.14 -11.10
CA ARG A 91 3.30 -7.87 -11.50
C ARG A 91 2.68 -7.31 -12.77
N ALA A 92 2.69 -5.99 -12.95
CA ALA A 92 2.15 -5.34 -14.14
C ALA A 92 2.96 -5.61 -15.43
N ARG A 93 4.21 -6.08 -15.30
CA ARG A 93 5.10 -6.43 -16.42
C ARG A 93 5.11 -7.92 -16.78
N ARG A 94 4.40 -8.76 -16.02
CA ARG A 94 4.23 -10.19 -16.30
C ARG A 94 2.88 -10.41 -16.97
#